data_AF-A0A7S2SRS1-F1
#
_entry.id   AF-A0A7S2SRS1-F1
#
_cell.length_a   1.000
_cell.length_b   1.000
_cell.length_c   1.000
_cell.angle_alpha   90.00
_cell.angle_beta   90.00
_cell.angle_gamma   90.00
#
_symmetry.space_group_name_H-M   'P 1'
#
loop_
_entity.id
_entity.type
_entity.pdbx_description
1 polymer ?
#
loop_
_entity_poly.entity_id
_entity_poly.type
_entity_poly.pdbx_seq_one_letter_code
_entity_poly.pdbx_strand_id
1 'polypeptide(L)'
;MSGVQRRVRASGAGEGDGDFNVAGSTTSREVTATYRKDECTMEIVVRLPPQYPLQNVEVDCRKRLGVPEGRWRRWMLQIVSMMNSRDGSVADAVLFWKKNVDKEFEGLEPCPICYSILHPKLMTLPAMECPTCHNKFHSDCLHKWFHTSHKSKC
;
A
#
# COMPACT_ATOMS: atom_id res chain seq x y z
N MET A 1 9.34 13.34 -33.98
CA MET A 1 7.88 13.57 -33.83
C MET A 1 7.56 13.52 -32.34
N SER A 2 7.43 14.69 -31.71
CA SER A 2 7.26 14.83 -30.25
C SER A 2 5.82 14.47 -29.88
N GLY A 3 5.63 13.31 -29.26
CA GLY A 3 4.32 12.86 -28.78
C GLY A 3 3.89 13.68 -27.57
N VAL A 4 2.81 14.43 -27.73
CA VAL A 4 2.17 15.22 -26.66
C VAL A 4 1.78 14.26 -25.53
N GLN A 5 2.48 14.35 -24.40
CA GLN A 5 2.19 13.59 -23.18
C GLN A 5 0.84 14.04 -22.60
N ARG A 6 -0.21 13.26 -22.83
CA ARG A 6 -1.52 13.51 -22.22
C ARG A 6 -1.50 12.99 -20.78
N ARG A 7 -0.93 13.78 -19.86
CA ARG A 7 -1.00 13.52 -18.41
C ARG A 7 -2.42 13.78 -17.92
N VAL A 8 -3.13 12.73 -17.52
CA VAL A 8 -4.38 12.88 -16.77
C VAL A 8 -4.00 13.09 -15.32
N ARG A 9 -4.27 14.27 -14.76
CA ARG A 9 -4.10 14.58 -13.34
C ARG A 9 -5.45 14.45 -12.64
N ALA A 10 -5.52 13.61 -11.63
CA ALA A 10 -6.60 13.62 -10.65
C ALA A 10 -6.02 14.08 -9.31
N SER A 11 -6.60 15.13 -8.74
CA SER A 11 -6.34 15.56 -7.37
C SER A 11 -7.55 15.15 -6.54
N GLY A 12 -7.35 14.27 -5.56
CA GLY A 12 -8.39 13.87 -4.62
C GLY A 12 -8.05 14.41 -3.24
N ALA A 13 -8.90 15.28 -2.70
CA ALA A 13 -8.86 15.65 -1.28
C ALA A 13 -9.39 14.46 -0.46
N GLY A 14 -8.50 13.51 -0.13
CA GLY A 14 -8.81 12.45 0.82
C GLY A 14 -8.48 12.91 2.23
N GLU A 15 -9.33 12.57 3.21
CA GLU A 15 -9.16 12.88 4.63
C GLU A 15 -7.72 12.62 5.12
N GLY A 16 -6.97 13.70 5.31
CA GLY A 16 -5.55 13.71 5.64
C GLY A 16 -4.89 14.99 5.11
N ASP A 17 -4.07 15.63 5.93
CA ASP A 17 -3.42 16.94 5.67
C ASP A 17 -2.37 16.94 4.54
N GLY A 18 -2.30 15.87 3.73
CA GLY A 18 -1.28 15.69 2.69
C GLY A 18 -1.78 15.95 1.26
N ASP A 19 -0.97 16.61 0.43
CA ASP A 19 -1.21 16.75 -1.00
C ASP A 19 -0.99 15.41 -1.70
N PHE A 20 -2.04 14.90 -2.34
CA PHE A 20 -2.04 13.64 -3.06
C PHE A 20 -2.40 13.84 -4.53
N ASN A 21 -1.47 13.51 -5.42
CA ASN A 21 -1.64 13.64 -6.86
C ASN A 21 -1.42 12.31 -7.57
N VAL A 22 -2.28 12.00 -8.53
CA VAL A 22 -2.14 10.81 -9.38
C VAL A 22 -2.03 11.25 -10.84
N ALA A 23 -1.01 10.75 -11.53
CA ALA A 23 -0.76 10.99 -12.93
C ALA A 23 -0.64 9.66 -13.70
N GLY A 24 -1.44 9.50 -14.76
CA GLY A 24 -1.38 8.35 -15.65
C GLY A 24 -0.77 8.68 -17.02
N SER A 25 -0.12 7.70 -17.64
CA SER A 25 0.39 7.76 -19.01
C SER A 25 0.09 6.45 -19.74
N THR A 26 -0.70 6.55 -20.83
CA THR A 26 -1.00 5.39 -21.68
C THR A 26 0.17 5.02 -22.59
N THR A 27 1.03 5.98 -22.95
CA THR A 27 2.21 5.75 -23.79
C THR A 27 3.27 4.93 -23.05
N SER A 28 3.59 5.30 -21.80
CA SER A 28 4.55 4.55 -20.97
C SER A 28 3.89 3.44 -20.16
N ARG A 29 2.56 3.33 -20.18
CA ARG A 29 1.76 2.36 -19.40
C ARG A 29 2.08 2.42 -17.90
N GLU A 30 2.20 3.63 -17.40
CA GLU A 30 2.57 3.92 -16.01
C GLU A 30 1.50 4.76 -15.33
N VAL A 31 1.27 4.45 -14.05
CA VAL A 31 0.56 5.32 -13.12
C VAL A 31 1.53 5.70 -12.01
N THR A 32 1.70 7.00 -11.80
CA THR A 32 2.51 7.58 -10.73
C THR A 32 1.58 8.22 -9.72
N ALA A 33 1.73 7.87 -8.44
CA ALA A 33 1.08 8.58 -7.35
C ALA A 33 2.13 9.23 -6.47
N THR A 34 1.95 10.51 -6.20
CA THR A 34 2.83 11.32 -5.36
C THR A 34 2.05 11.78 -4.14
N TYR A 35 2.65 11.58 -2.97
CA TYR A 35 2.13 12.02 -1.69
C TYR A 35 3.13 13.00 -1.08
N ARG A 36 2.63 14.14 -0.61
CA ARG A 36 3.42 15.15 0.10
C ARG A 36 2.75 15.49 1.41
N LYS A 37 3.53 15.47 2.49
CA LYS A 37 3.11 15.94 3.80
C LYS A 37 4.33 16.54 4.47
N ASP A 38 4.20 17.77 4.96
CA ASP A 38 5.31 18.57 5.49
C ASP A 38 6.49 18.62 4.48
N GLU A 39 7.72 18.31 4.92
CA GLU A 39 8.91 18.24 4.06
C GLU A 39 9.11 16.85 3.41
N CYS A 40 8.22 15.90 3.68
CA CYS A 40 8.31 14.54 3.17
C CYS A 40 7.58 14.40 1.83
N THR A 41 8.28 13.88 0.82
CA THR A 41 7.66 13.46 -0.46
C THR A 41 7.86 11.98 -0.66
N MET A 42 6.76 11.28 -0.93
CA MET A 42 6.76 9.87 -1.32
C MET A 42 6.18 9.71 -2.73
N GLU A 43 6.70 8.75 -3.48
CA GLU A 43 6.25 8.52 -4.87
C GLU A 43 6.28 7.04 -5.21
N ILE A 44 5.14 6.51 -5.63
CA ILE A 44 5.00 5.16 -6.17
C ILE A 44 4.73 5.21 -7.68
N VAL A 45 5.27 4.24 -8.40
CA VAL A 45 5.02 4.02 -9.81
C VAL A 45 4.58 2.58 -10.02
N VAL A 46 3.42 2.41 -10.63
CA VAL A 46 2.89 1.12 -11.09
C VAL A 46 3.01 1.09 -12.60
N ARG A 47 3.84 0.19 -13.13
CA ARG A 47 4.02 -0.02 -14.58
C ARG A 47 3.36 -1.32 -15.00
N LEU A 48 2.48 -1.22 -16.01
CA LEU A 48 1.79 -2.36 -16.59
C LEU A 48 2.58 -2.83 -17.82
N PRO A 49 3.25 -4.00 -17.77
CA PRO A 49 4.00 -4.51 -18.92
C PRO A 49 3.06 -4.80 -20.10
N PRO A 50 3.56 -4.77 -21.36
CA PRO A 50 2.75 -5.06 -22.54
C PRO A 50 1.92 -6.35 -22.46
N GLN A 51 2.49 -7.36 -21.80
CA GLN A 51 1.95 -8.70 -21.64
C GLN A 51 1.02 -8.85 -20.41
N TYR A 52 0.72 -7.77 -19.68
CA TYR A 52 -0.23 -7.83 -18.57
C TYR A 52 -1.61 -8.36 -19.05
N PRO A 53 -2.23 -9.35 -18.38
CA PRO A 53 -1.91 -9.87 -17.03
C PRO A 53 -1.00 -11.11 -16.99
N LEU A 54 -0.44 -11.58 -18.11
CA LEU A 54 0.47 -12.74 -18.14
C LEU A 54 1.84 -12.44 -17.51
N GLN A 55 2.26 -11.18 -17.56
CA GLN A 55 3.41 -10.68 -16.82
C GLN A 55 2.95 -9.76 -15.70
N ASN A 56 3.50 -9.96 -14.51
CA ASN A 56 3.22 -9.15 -13.32
C ASN A 56 3.54 -7.67 -13.57
N VAL A 57 2.76 -6.80 -12.94
CA VAL A 57 3.11 -5.37 -12.86
C VAL A 57 4.46 -5.16 -12.18
N GLU A 58 5.15 -4.10 -12.57
CA GLU A 58 6.32 -3.60 -11.83
C GLU A 58 5.86 -2.47 -10.92
N VAL A 59 6.28 -2.53 -9.66
CA VAL A 59 5.97 -1.50 -8.67
C VAL A 59 7.29 -0.97 -8.12
N ASP A 60 7.50 0.33 -8.29
CA ASP A 60 8.69 1.02 -7.81
C ASP A 60 8.31 2.18 -6.90
N CYS A 61 9.18 2.51 -5.97
CA CYS A 61 9.06 3.66 -5.10
C CYS A 61 10.25 4.57 -5.32
N ARG A 62 10.04 5.68 -6.03
CA ARG A 62 11.11 6.62 -6.46
C ARG A 62 11.55 7.55 -5.33
N LYS A 63 10.67 7.82 -4.35
CA LYS A 63 10.96 8.65 -3.17
C LYS A 63 10.39 7.98 -1.92
N ARG A 64 11.25 7.75 -0.92
CA ARG A 64 10.97 6.90 0.26
C ARG A 64 11.27 7.59 1.59
N LEU A 65 11.27 8.93 1.63
CA LEU A 65 11.59 9.67 2.86
C LEU A 65 10.63 9.26 3.98
N GLY A 66 11.19 8.86 5.13
CA GLY A 66 10.43 8.57 6.34
C GLY A 66 9.93 7.13 6.52
N VAL A 67 10.13 6.20 5.56
CA VAL A 67 9.61 4.82 5.66
C VAL A 67 10.72 3.76 5.63
N PRO A 68 10.81 2.86 6.64
CA PRO A 68 11.79 1.78 6.65
C PRO A 68 11.73 0.85 5.43
N GLU A 69 12.90 0.34 5.00
CA GLU A 69 12.99 -0.48 3.78
C GLU A 69 12.07 -1.71 3.80
N GLY A 70 12.02 -2.40 4.94
CA GLY A 70 11.18 -3.58 5.10
C GLY A 70 9.69 -3.29 4.98
N ARG A 71 9.22 -2.08 5.38
CA ARG A 71 7.80 -1.71 5.31
C ARG A 71 7.39 -1.47 3.85
N TRP A 72 8.11 -0.62 3.12
CA TRP A 72 7.74 -0.33 1.73
C TRP A 72 7.83 -1.57 0.84
N ARG A 73 8.81 -2.46 1.05
CA ARG A 73 8.95 -3.71 0.28
C ARG A 73 7.74 -4.62 0.48
N ARG A 74 7.16 -4.66 1.68
CA ARG A 74 5.91 -5.39 1.93
C ARG A 74 4.74 -4.76 1.19
N TRP A 75 4.60 -3.43 1.22
CA TRP A 75 3.54 -2.75 0.48
C TRP A 75 3.64 -3.02 -1.02
N MET A 76 4.85 -2.99 -1.58
CA MET A 76 5.11 -3.35 -2.97
C MET A 76 4.63 -4.77 -3.29
N LEU A 77 4.99 -5.76 -2.47
CA LEU A 77 4.56 -7.15 -2.66
C LEU A 77 3.03 -7.30 -2.56
N GLN A 78 2.39 -6.59 -1.64
CA GLN A 78 0.94 -6.58 -1.50
C GLN A 78 0.26 -5.97 -2.72
N ILE A 79 0.80 -4.86 -3.26
CA ILE A 79 0.29 -4.25 -4.49
C ILE A 79 0.46 -5.18 -5.68
N VAL A 80 1.62 -5.82 -5.85
CA VAL A 80 1.82 -6.82 -6.92
C VAL A 80 0.83 -7.98 -6.76
N SER A 81 0.62 -8.49 -5.55
CA SER A 81 -0.35 -9.56 -5.31
C SER A 81 -1.78 -9.13 -5.62
N MET A 82 -2.16 -7.91 -5.25
CA MET A 82 -3.48 -7.33 -5.49
C MET A 82 -3.71 -7.12 -6.99
N MET A 83 -2.72 -6.57 -7.72
CA MET A 83 -2.83 -6.35 -9.16
C MET A 83 -2.97 -7.64 -9.96
N ASN A 84 -2.53 -8.78 -9.42
CA ASN A 84 -2.68 -10.08 -10.07
C ASN A 84 -3.93 -10.85 -9.61
N SER A 85 -4.75 -10.30 -8.72
CA SER A 85 -6.04 -10.91 -8.36
C SER A 85 -7.09 -10.62 -9.44
N ARG A 86 -8.13 -11.46 -9.49
CA ARG A 86 -9.22 -11.35 -10.49
C ARG A 86 -9.94 -10.00 -10.46
N ASP A 87 -9.95 -9.35 -9.31
CA ASP A 87 -10.63 -8.10 -8.98
C ASP A 87 -9.67 -6.92 -8.74
N GLY A 88 -8.36 -7.11 -8.98
CA GLY A 88 -7.36 -6.08 -8.77
C GLY A 88 -7.42 -4.95 -9.78
N SER A 89 -7.41 -3.70 -9.31
CA SER A 89 -7.30 -2.52 -10.17
C SER A 89 -6.13 -1.61 -9.78
N VAL A 90 -5.64 -0.82 -10.74
CA VAL A 90 -4.60 0.20 -10.47
C VAL A 90 -5.09 1.24 -9.46
N ALA A 91 -6.40 1.53 -9.44
CA ALA A 91 -6.99 2.43 -8.46
C ALA A 91 -6.87 1.86 -7.04
N ASP A 92 -7.16 0.55 -6.86
CA ASP A 92 -7.03 -0.12 -5.57
C ASP A 92 -5.57 -0.14 -5.10
N ALA A 93 -4.63 -0.39 -6.00
CA ALA A 93 -3.20 -0.32 -5.70
C ALA A 93 -2.77 1.07 -5.20
N VAL A 94 -3.23 2.13 -5.86
CA VAL A 94 -2.92 3.52 -5.50
C VAL A 94 -3.57 3.92 -4.17
N LEU A 95 -4.83 3.51 -3.94
CA LEU A 95 -5.53 3.75 -2.68
C LEU A 95 -4.93 2.96 -1.51
N PHE A 96 -4.54 1.70 -1.76
CA PHE A 96 -3.82 0.86 -0.80
C PHE A 96 -2.51 1.52 -0.36
N TRP A 97 -1.74 2.00 -1.33
CA TRP A 97 -0.50 2.71 -1.06
C TRP A 97 -0.75 3.97 -0.22
N LYS A 98 -1.67 4.84 -0.65
CA LYS A 98 -2.01 6.08 0.08
C LYS A 98 -2.40 5.78 1.53
N LYS A 99 -3.29 4.80 1.75
CA LYS A 99 -3.74 4.44 3.10
C LYS A 99 -2.59 3.95 3.98
N ASN A 100 -1.68 3.13 3.45
CA ASN A 100 -0.51 2.71 4.24
C ASN A 100 0.39 3.90 4.58
N VAL A 101 0.60 4.81 3.64
CA VAL A 101 1.37 6.04 3.88
C VAL A 101 0.71 6.90 4.97
N ASP A 102 -0.60 7.16 4.87
CA ASP A 102 -1.34 7.92 5.88
C ASP A 102 -1.19 7.28 7.28
N LYS A 103 -1.38 5.96 7.37
CA LYS A 103 -1.29 5.24 8.65
C LYS A 103 0.12 5.15 9.22
N GLU A 104 1.13 5.07 8.36
CA GLU A 104 2.53 5.17 8.75
C GLU A 104 2.81 6.53 9.42
N PHE A 105 2.32 7.63 8.82
CA PHE A 105 2.47 8.98 9.38
C PHE A 105 1.62 9.24 10.63
N GLU A 106 0.53 8.49 10.83
CA GLU A 106 -0.23 8.46 12.09
C GLU A 106 0.50 7.65 13.20
N GLY A 107 1.62 6.98 12.88
CA GLY A 107 2.39 6.19 13.83
C GLY A 107 1.76 4.84 14.16
N LEU A 108 0.87 4.31 13.30
CA LEU A 108 0.29 2.99 13.52
C LEU A 108 1.34 1.91 13.27
N GLU A 109 1.57 1.09 14.30
CA GLU A 109 2.45 -0.06 14.19
C GLU A 109 1.76 -1.24 13.47
N PRO A 110 2.51 -2.03 12.67
CA PRO A 110 1.97 -3.16 11.94
C PRO A 110 1.58 -4.31 12.88
N CYS A 111 0.59 -5.10 12.46
CA CYS A 111 0.22 -6.34 13.14
C CYS A 111 1.44 -7.30 13.24
N PRO A 112 1.85 -7.76 14.44
CA PRO A 112 3.02 -8.63 14.58
C PRO A 112 2.92 -10.00 13.88
N ILE A 113 1.70 -10.46 13.58
CA ILE A 113 1.47 -11.78 12.94
C ILE A 113 1.72 -11.72 11.43
N CYS A 114 1.27 -10.65 10.77
CA CYS A 114 1.35 -10.52 9.30
C CYS A 114 2.26 -9.36 8.84
N TYR A 115 2.86 -8.64 9.78
CA TYR A 115 3.77 -7.52 9.57
C TYR A 115 3.22 -6.40 8.68
N SER A 116 1.89 -6.22 8.68
CA SER A 116 1.19 -5.25 7.82
C SER A 116 0.30 -4.33 8.66
N ILE A 117 0.18 -3.06 8.27
CA ILE A 117 -0.81 -2.12 8.85
C ILE A 117 -2.19 -2.44 8.30
N LEU A 118 -2.33 -2.50 6.97
CA LEU A 118 -3.54 -3.00 6.33
C LEU A 118 -3.48 -4.52 6.14
N HIS A 119 -4.53 -5.22 6.56
CA HIS A 119 -4.62 -6.66 6.35
C HIS A 119 -4.61 -6.98 4.85
N PRO A 120 -3.74 -7.88 4.35
CA PRO A 120 -3.53 -8.08 2.91
C PRO A 120 -4.78 -8.45 2.09
N LYS A 121 -5.80 -9.04 2.73
CA LYS A 121 -7.05 -9.45 2.08
C LYS A 121 -8.25 -8.61 2.48
N LEU A 122 -8.35 -8.29 3.77
CA LEU A 122 -9.55 -7.67 4.34
C LEU A 122 -9.44 -6.16 4.41
N MET A 123 -8.26 -5.59 4.17
CA MET A 123 -8.02 -4.14 4.22
C MET A 123 -8.37 -3.49 5.57
N THR A 124 -8.39 -4.28 6.65
CA THR A 124 -8.68 -3.83 8.00
C THR A 124 -7.41 -3.42 8.74
N LEU A 125 -7.57 -2.59 9.78
CA LEU A 125 -6.48 -2.15 10.66
C LEU A 125 -6.34 -3.08 11.88
N PRO A 126 -5.15 -3.15 12.51
CA PRO A 126 -4.97 -3.86 13.75
C PRO A 126 -5.71 -3.12 14.87
N ALA A 127 -6.82 -3.68 15.33
CA ALA A 127 -7.68 -3.07 16.36
C ALA A 127 -7.74 -3.90 17.66
N MET A 128 -7.38 -5.19 17.60
CA MET A 128 -7.40 -6.07 18.76
C MET A 128 -6.10 -5.92 19.55
N GLU A 129 -6.16 -5.24 20.69
CA GLU A 129 -5.01 -5.02 21.55
C GLU A 129 -4.82 -6.16 22.56
N CYS A 130 -3.58 -6.63 22.74
CA CYS A 130 -3.24 -7.58 23.80
C CYS A 130 -3.14 -6.84 25.14
N PRO A 131 -3.87 -7.27 26.19
CA PRO A 131 -3.80 -6.62 27.50
C PRO A 131 -2.46 -6.82 28.24
N THR A 132 -1.56 -7.68 27.73
CA THR A 132 -0.27 -7.99 28.36
C THR A 132 0.89 -7.23 27.70
N CYS A 133 0.99 -7.24 26.38
CA CYS A 133 2.09 -6.59 25.65
C CYS A 133 1.68 -5.33 24.90
N HIS A 134 0.39 -4.97 24.89
CA HIS A 134 -0.18 -3.80 24.19
C HIS A 134 0.01 -3.78 22.66
N ASN A 135 0.50 -4.86 22.06
CA ASN A 135 0.53 -5.01 20.61
C ASN A 135 -0.90 -5.13 20.06
N LYS A 136 -1.12 -4.52 18.89
CA LYS A 136 -2.40 -4.59 18.17
C LYS A 136 -2.33 -5.59 17.01
N PHE A 137 -3.40 -6.34 16.83
CA PHE A 137 -3.51 -7.39 15.83
C PHE A 137 -4.75 -7.19 14.95
N HIS A 138 -4.69 -7.64 13.70
CA HIS A 138 -5.91 -7.85 12.92
C HIS A 138 -6.72 -8.98 13.56
N SER A 139 -8.04 -8.81 13.66
CA SER A 139 -8.93 -9.83 14.21
C SER A 139 -8.75 -11.19 13.52
N ASP A 140 -8.65 -11.20 12.19
CA ASP A 140 -8.47 -12.42 11.39
C ASP A 140 -7.11 -13.10 11.66
N CYS A 141 -6.03 -12.30 11.74
CA CYS A 141 -4.71 -12.82 12.06
C CYS A 141 -4.66 -13.48 13.43
N LEU A 142 -5.23 -12.82 14.45
CA LEU A 142 -5.25 -13.33 15.81
C LEU A 142 -6.14 -14.59 15.94
N HIS A 143 -7.33 -14.55 15.35
CA HIS A 143 -8.24 -15.70 15.33
C HIS A 143 -7.58 -16.92 14.66
N LYS A 144 -6.98 -16.72 13.48
CA LYS A 144 -6.27 -17.77 12.77
C LYS A 144 -5.09 -18.31 13.59
N TRP A 145 -4.29 -17.42 14.19
CA TRP A 145 -3.16 -17.80 15.02
C TRP A 145 -3.55 -18.74 16.15
N PHE A 146 -4.61 -18.43 16.91
CA PHE A 146 -5.06 -19.30 18.00
C PHE A 146 -5.54 -20.67 17.52
N HIS A 147 -6.22 -20.72 16.37
CA HIS A 147 -6.71 -21.98 15.80
C HIS A 147 -5.58 -22.84 15.22
N THR A 148 -4.55 -22.24 14.61
CA THR A 148 -3.51 -23.00 13.91
C THR A 148 -2.26 -23.29 14.74
N SER A 149 -1.94 -22.46 15.74
CA SER A 149 -0.66 -22.58 16.46
C SER A 149 -0.75 -23.41 17.74
N HIS A 150 -1.96 -23.68 18.26
CA HIS A 150 -2.20 -24.20 19.61
C HIS A 150 -1.47 -23.41 20.73
N LYS A 151 -1.00 -22.18 20.44
CA LYS A 151 -0.33 -21.28 21.37
C LYS A 151 -1.19 -20.04 21.56
N SER A 152 -1.80 -19.94 22.74
CA SER A 152 -2.60 -18.77 23.15
C SER A 152 -1.84 -17.80 24.06
N LYS A 153 -0.54 -18.03 24.26
CA LYS A 153 0.30 -17.14 25.05
C LYS A 153 0.83 -16.01 24.18
N CYS A 154 0.83 -14.82 24.77
CA CYS A 154 1.52 -13.64 24.25
C CYS A 154 3.02 -13.94 24.02
#